data_AF-A0A8T5GJF9-F1
#
_entry.id   AF-A0A8T5GJF9-F1
#
_cell.length_a   1.000
_cell.length_b   1.000
_cell.length_c   1.000
_cell.angle_alpha   90.00
_cell.angle_beta   90.00
_cell.angle_gamma   90.00
#
_symmetry.space_group_name_H-M   'P 1'
#
loop_
_entity.id
_entity.type
_entity.pdbx_description
1 polymer ?
#
loop_
_entity_poly.entity_id
_entity_poly.type
_entity_poly.pdbx_seq_one_letter_code
_entity_poly.pdbx_strand_id
1 'polypeptide(L)'
;MGEQQPSPQRDEILTHLLAQDTNQPRDEPEVAANIGEQLKHMGLSTWSISIHRRLRDAIGALAPERILEVGGGIGHRTAWLYDLFDRQESSPSRFTVVEQGAKFGVIIHRLMTRYEADEWTNIVVGDPIQLAAEHAAWSLATTT
;
A
#
# COMPACT_ATOMS: atom_id res chain seq x y z
N MET A 1 34.74 -4.49 5.61
CA MET A 1 34.20 -5.81 5.99
C MET A 1 32.94 -5.52 6.78
N GLY A 2 31.79 -5.49 6.12
CA GLY A 2 30.53 -5.09 6.75
C GLY A 2 30.04 -6.22 7.64
N GLU A 3 29.77 -5.92 8.91
CA GLU A 3 29.15 -6.85 9.84
C GLU A 3 27.78 -7.26 9.27
N GLN A 4 27.64 -8.52 8.87
CA GLN A 4 26.34 -9.09 8.56
C GLN A 4 25.57 -9.18 9.88
N GLN A 5 24.56 -8.34 10.04
CA GLN A 5 23.61 -8.48 11.14
C GLN A 5 23.02 -9.90 11.09
N PRO A 6 22.87 -10.57 12.24
CA PRO A 6 22.30 -11.91 12.28
C PRO A 6 20.89 -11.88 11.68
N SER A 7 20.58 -12.84 10.79
CA SER A 7 19.24 -12.95 10.23
C SER A 7 18.24 -13.29 11.35
N PRO A 8 17.10 -12.58 11.45
CA PRO A 8 16.14 -12.78 12.52
C PRO A 8 15.59 -14.21 12.54
N GLN A 9 15.31 -14.74 13.74
CA GLN A 9 14.62 -16.03 13.86
C GLN A 9 13.17 -15.91 13.38
N ARG A 10 12.55 -17.05 13.01
CA ARG A 10 11.23 -17.09 12.37
C ARG A 10 10.14 -16.38 13.17
N ASP A 11 10.20 -16.51 14.49
CA ASP A 11 9.31 -15.88 15.48
C ASP A 11 9.60 -14.37 15.67
N GLU A 12 10.78 -13.90 15.28
CA GLU A 12 11.20 -12.50 15.37
C GLU A 12 10.97 -11.72 14.07
N ILE A 13 10.68 -12.38 12.95
CA ILE A 13 10.55 -11.75 11.61
C ILE A 13 9.57 -10.58 11.63
N LEU A 14 8.38 -10.76 12.21
CA LEU A 14 7.36 -9.69 12.23
C LEU A 14 7.80 -8.51 13.10
N THR A 15 8.44 -8.79 14.23
CA THR A 15 8.99 -7.76 15.12
C THR A 15 10.08 -6.97 14.43
N HIS A 16 10.98 -7.66 13.72
CA HIS A 16 12.05 -7.04 12.95
C HIS A 16 11.49 -6.20 11.79
N LEU A 17 10.52 -6.73 11.05
CA LEU A 17 9.93 -6.06 9.90
C LEU A 17 9.11 -4.82 10.26
N LEU A 18 8.40 -4.85 11.38
CA LEU A 18 7.59 -3.73 11.87
C LEU A 18 8.36 -2.80 12.82
N ALA A 19 9.67 -3.02 12.97
CA ALA A 19 10.54 -2.13 13.70
C ALA A 19 10.59 -0.75 13.04
N GLN A 20 10.92 0.27 13.84
CA GLN A 20 11.06 1.62 13.31
C GLN A 20 12.30 1.70 12.42
N ASP A 21 12.17 2.27 11.22
CA ASP A 21 13.31 2.65 10.39
C ASP A 21 13.72 4.09 10.71
N THR A 22 14.96 4.29 11.19
CA THR A 22 15.50 5.61 11.51
C THR A 22 15.87 6.43 10.29
N ASN A 23 15.99 5.80 9.11
CA ASN A 23 16.32 6.48 7.86
C ASN A 23 15.08 7.01 7.13
N GLN A 24 13.88 6.64 7.59
CA GLN A 24 12.63 7.09 6.97
C GLN A 24 12.04 8.32 7.70
N PRO A 25 11.33 9.21 6.98
CA PRO A 25 10.69 10.37 7.58
C PRO A 25 9.73 9.98 8.71
N ARG A 26 9.72 10.76 9.79
CA ARG A 26 8.85 10.50 10.94
C ARG A 26 7.43 10.99 10.71
N ASP A 27 7.30 12.12 10.02
CA ASP A 27 6.03 12.81 9.80
C ASP A 27 5.24 12.15 8.67
N GLU A 28 3.95 12.44 8.66
CA GLU A 28 3.05 12.00 7.60
C GLU A 28 3.37 12.76 6.31
N PRO A 29 3.47 12.07 5.15
CA PRO A 29 3.66 12.74 3.86
C PRO A 29 2.59 13.78 3.60
N GLU A 30 2.94 14.91 2.97
CA GLU A 30 2.03 16.04 2.78
C GLU A 30 0.71 15.64 2.09
N VAL A 31 0.79 14.85 1.02
CA VAL A 31 -0.40 14.36 0.30
C VAL A 31 -1.24 13.45 1.19
N ALA A 32 -0.61 12.56 1.96
CA ALA A 32 -1.31 11.69 2.89
C ALA A 32 -1.97 12.49 4.03
N ALA A 33 -1.29 13.49 4.60
CA ALA A 33 -1.80 14.35 5.66
C ALA A 33 -3.07 15.10 5.20
N ASN A 34 -3.03 15.66 3.99
CA ASN A 34 -4.19 16.32 3.38
C ASN A 34 -5.37 15.35 3.20
N ILE A 35 -5.12 14.12 2.75
CA ILE A 35 -6.16 13.08 2.65
C ILE A 35 -6.68 12.68 4.04
N GLY A 36 -5.81 12.64 5.05
CA GLY A 36 -6.14 12.32 6.43
C GLY A 36 -7.07 13.37 7.06
N GLU A 37 -6.88 14.64 6.75
CA GLU A 37 -7.83 15.70 7.11
C GLU A 37 -9.18 15.52 6.41
N GLN A 38 -9.20 15.21 5.12
CA GLN A 38 -10.45 14.94 4.39
C GLN A 38 -11.22 13.75 4.97
N LEU A 39 -10.55 12.66 5.33
CA LEU A 39 -11.17 11.52 6.02
C LEU A 39 -11.89 11.95 7.31
N LYS A 40 -11.26 12.80 8.13
CA LYS A 40 -11.86 13.32 9.36
C LYS A 40 -13.11 14.15 9.05
N HIS A 41 -13.08 15.00 8.03
CA HIS A 41 -14.23 15.79 7.60
C HIS A 41 -15.39 14.92 7.06
N MET A 42 -15.07 13.77 6.47
CA MET A 42 -16.05 12.82 5.95
C MET A 42 -16.58 11.85 7.02
N GLY A 43 -16.05 11.89 8.25
CA GLY A 43 -16.41 10.94 9.31
C GLY A 43 -15.96 9.51 9.03
N LEU A 44 -14.93 9.33 8.19
CA LEU A 44 -14.38 8.02 7.84
C LEU A 44 -13.21 7.68 8.75
N SER A 45 -13.10 6.42 9.15
CA SER A 45 -11.99 5.91 9.97
C SER A 45 -10.79 5.52 9.10
N THR A 46 -9.59 5.67 9.64
CA THR A 46 -8.33 5.17 9.05
C THR A 46 -7.41 4.65 10.15
N TRP A 47 -6.32 3.97 9.78
CA TRP A 47 -5.32 3.53 10.74
C TRP A 47 -4.57 4.72 11.35
N SER A 48 -3.98 4.52 12.53
CA SER A 48 -3.11 5.54 13.12
C SER A 48 -1.88 5.81 12.24
N ILE A 49 -1.32 7.01 12.34
CA ILE A 49 -0.07 7.39 11.67
C ILE A 49 1.07 6.40 12.02
N SER A 50 1.09 5.90 13.26
CA SER A 50 2.11 4.93 13.69
C SER A 50 2.02 3.60 12.93
N ILE A 51 0.82 3.15 12.57
CA ILE A 51 0.64 1.93 11.77
C ILE A 51 1.06 2.18 10.31
N HIS A 52 0.64 3.31 9.73
CA HIS A 52 1.05 3.68 8.36
C HIS A 52 2.57 3.75 8.24
N ARG A 53 3.24 4.36 9.23
CA ARG A 53 4.71 4.44 9.27
C ARG A 53 5.36 3.06 9.29
N ARG A 54 4.92 2.15 10.18
CA ARG A 54 5.47 0.80 10.25
C ARG A 54 5.24 0.00 8.97
N LEU A 55 4.07 0.14 8.35
CA LEU A 55 3.79 -0.52 7.06
C LEU A 55 4.70 0.02 5.96
N ARG A 56 4.86 1.35 5.86
CA ARG A 56 5.76 1.99 4.90
C ARG A 56 7.19 1.50 5.08
N ASP A 57 7.70 1.51 6.32
CA ASP A 57 9.06 1.07 6.64
C ASP A 57 9.27 -0.40 6.26
N ALA A 58 8.31 -1.26 6.60
CA ALA A 58 8.31 -2.67 6.22
C ALA A 58 8.34 -2.88 4.69
N ILE A 59 7.51 -2.15 3.94
CA ILE A 59 7.48 -2.24 2.47
C ILE A 59 8.78 -1.70 1.87
N GLY A 60 9.32 -0.60 2.40
CA GLY A 60 10.59 -0.05 1.94
C GLY A 60 11.77 -0.98 2.19
N ALA A 61 11.77 -1.71 3.31
CA ALA A 61 12.79 -2.70 3.61
C ALA A 61 12.66 -3.98 2.77
N LEU A 62 11.43 -4.46 2.53
CA LEU A 62 11.20 -5.67 1.73
C LEU A 62 11.33 -5.45 0.24
N ALA A 63 11.06 -4.23 -0.24
CA ALA A 63 11.01 -3.85 -1.65
C ALA A 63 10.28 -4.91 -2.52
N PRO A 64 9.03 -5.26 -2.20
CA PRO A 64 8.33 -6.34 -2.89
C PRO A 64 8.03 -5.97 -4.35
N GLU A 65 8.24 -6.91 -5.27
CA GLU A 65 7.95 -6.68 -6.69
C GLU A 65 6.45 -6.48 -6.97
N ARG A 66 5.58 -7.07 -6.15
CA ARG A 66 4.12 -7.06 -6.33
C ARG A 66 3.41 -6.76 -5.02
N ILE A 67 2.51 -5.79 -5.06
CA ILE A 67 1.74 -5.34 -3.90
C ILE A 67 0.26 -5.38 -4.24
N LEU A 68 -0.54 -5.95 -3.34
CA LEU A 68 -2.00 -5.93 -3.40
C LEU A 68 -2.53 -5.21 -2.16
N GLU A 69 -3.11 -4.04 -2.37
CA GLU A 69 -3.85 -3.28 -1.35
C GLU A 69 -5.35 -3.55 -1.52
N VAL A 70 -6.02 -4.00 -0.47
CA VAL A 70 -7.48 -4.21 -0.46
C VAL A 70 -8.13 -3.23 0.51
N GLY A 71 -9.17 -2.53 0.05
CA GLY A 71 -9.82 -1.46 0.79
C GLY A 71 -8.98 -0.19 0.77
N GLY A 72 -8.78 0.38 -0.42
CA GLY A 72 -8.00 1.61 -0.62
C GLY A 72 -8.63 2.86 -0.01
N GLY A 73 -9.94 2.85 0.26
CA GLY A 73 -10.67 4.02 0.75
C GLY A 73 -10.47 5.21 -0.18
N ILE A 74 -10.21 6.40 0.34
CA ILE A 74 -9.87 7.57 -0.49
C ILE A 74 -8.37 7.71 -0.78
N GLY A 75 -7.58 6.64 -0.59
CA GLY A 75 -6.16 6.59 -0.94
C GLY A 75 -5.21 7.08 0.16
N HIS A 76 -5.62 7.13 1.43
CA HIS A 76 -4.76 7.59 2.53
C HIS A 76 -3.49 6.73 2.64
N ARG A 77 -3.66 5.42 2.78
CA ARG A 77 -2.54 4.47 2.82
C ARG A 77 -1.80 4.39 1.49
N THR A 78 -2.53 4.42 0.38
CA THR A 78 -1.93 4.46 -0.96
C THR A 78 -0.98 5.65 -1.11
N ALA A 79 -1.32 6.84 -0.60
CA ALA A 79 -0.45 8.01 -0.63
C ALA A 79 0.84 7.83 0.19
N TRP A 80 0.80 7.12 1.32
CA TRP A 80 2.01 6.77 2.07
C TRP A 80 2.95 5.87 1.27
N LEU A 81 2.41 4.96 0.45
CA LEU A 81 3.21 4.07 -0.38
C LEU A 81 3.73 4.80 -1.63
N TYR A 82 2.92 5.64 -2.25
CA TYR A 82 3.38 6.49 -3.35
C TYR A 82 4.51 7.43 -2.92
N ASP A 83 4.39 8.09 -1.77
CA ASP A 83 5.48 8.90 -1.21
C ASP A 83 6.77 8.10 -0.99
N LEU A 84 6.66 6.85 -0.51
CA LEU A 84 7.80 5.97 -0.36
C LEU A 84 8.49 5.69 -1.69
N PHE A 85 7.73 5.28 -2.72
CA PHE A 85 8.28 4.91 -4.02
C PHE A 85 8.87 6.11 -4.76
N ASP A 86 8.22 7.26 -4.67
CA ASP A 86 8.69 8.52 -5.24
C ASP A 86 10.03 8.94 -4.60
N ARG A 87 10.12 8.94 -3.26
CA ARG A 87 11.37 9.27 -2.55
C ARG A 87 12.52 8.28 -2.76
N GLN A 88 12.20 7.02 -3.02
CA GLN A 88 13.19 5.98 -3.30
C GLN A 88 13.58 5.91 -4.77
N GLU A 89 12.91 6.67 -5.64
CA GLU A 89 13.04 6.57 -7.10
C GLU A 89 12.90 5.10 -7.57
N SER A 90 12.04 4.33 -6.90
CA SER A 90 11.89 2.90 -7.10
C SER A 90 10.44 2.47 -6.91
N SER A 91 9.87 1.88 -7.95
CA SER A 91 8.50 1.37 -7.95
C SER A 91 8.47 -0.17 -7.99
N PRO A 92 7.42 -0.81 -7.44
CA PRO A 92 7.19 -2.23 -7.67
C PRO A 92 6.91 -2.49 -9.16
N SER A 93 7.05 -3.74 -9.59
CA SER A 93 6.61 -4.18 -10.92
C SER A 93 5.09 -4.08 -11.10
N ARG A 94 4.34 -4.22 -10.00
CA ARG A 94 2.88 -4.08 -9.97
C ARG A 94 2.40 -3.68 -8.59
N PHE A 95 1.60 -2.63 -8.53
CA PHE A 95 0.83 -2.25 -7.36
C PHE A 95 -0.66 -2.26 -7.72
N THR A 96 -1.44 -3.15 -7.12
CA THR A 96 -2.89 -3.21 -7.35
C THR A 96 -3.63 -2.70 -6.13
N VAL A 97 -4.52 -1.72 -6.33
CA VAL A 97 -5.43 -1.21 -5.30
C VAL A 97 -6.84 -1.67 -5.63
N VAL A 98 -7.45 -2.45 -4.74
CA VAL A 98 -8.83 -2.92 -4.83
C VAL A 98 -9.71 -2.07 -3.93
N GLU A 99 -10.77 -1.51 -4.49
CA GLU A 99 -11.73 -0.70 -3.74
C GLU A 99 -13.17 -0.98 -4.19
N GLN A 100 -14.10 -1.13 -3.26
CA GLN A 100 -15.50 -1.43 -3.58
C GLN A 100 -16.25 -0.18 -4.06
N GLY A 101 -15.95 0.98 -3.48
CA GLY A 101 -16.65 2.23 -3.81
C GLY A 101 -16.17 2.85 -5.13
N ALA A 102 -17.03 2.89 -6.16
CA ALA A 102 -16.67 3.48 -7.46
C ALA A 102 -16.19 4.94 -7.36
N LYS A 103 -16.81 5.76 -6.50
CA LYS A 103 -16.36 7.15 -6.26
C LYS A 103 -14.97 7.21 -5.63
N PHE A 104 -14.65 6.25 -4.77
CA PHE A 104 -13.34 6.15 -4.14
C PHE A 104 -12.29 5.68 -5.15
N GLY A 105 -12.62 4.73 -6.03
CA GLY A 105 -11.78 4.35 -7.17
C GLY A 105 -11.38 5.55 -8.04
N VAL A 106 -12.31 6.46 -8.34
CA VAL A 106 -12.00 7.71 -9.08
C VAL A 106 -11.03 8.61 -8.31
N ILE A 107 -11.16 8.71 -6.98
CA ILE A 107 -10.26 9.50 -6.13
C ILE A 107 -8.85 8.89 -6.14
N ILE A 108 -8.75 7.57 -5.96
CA ILE A 108 -7.46 6.85 -6.02
C ILE A 108 -6.83 7.01 -7.41
N HIS A 109 -7.62 6.99 -8.49
CA HIS A 109 -7.10 7.20 -9.84
C HIS A 109 -6.49 8.60 -10.01
N ARG A 110 -7.11 9.63 -9.44
CA ARG A 110 -6.53 10.99 -9.45
C ARG A 110 -5.24 11.06 -8.64
N LEU A 111 -5.19 10.33 -7.52
CA LEU A 111 -3.98 10.22 -6.71
C LEU A 111 -2.86 9.50 -7.47
N MET A 112 -3.14 8.39 -8.15
CA MET A 112 -2.20 7.69 -9.02
C MET A 112 -1.62 8.61 -10.10
N THR A 113 -2.47 9.38 -10.79
CA THR A 113 -2.03 10.33 -11.81
C THR A 113 -1.14 11.44 -11.23
N ARG A 114 -1.39 11.88 -9.99
CA ARG A 114 -0.55 12.88 -9.31
C ARG A 114 0.88 12.41 -9.10
N TYR A 115 1.09 11.10 -8.90
CA TYR A 115 2.40 10.48 -8.68
C TYR A 115 2.98 9.85 -9.96
N GLU A 116 2.38 10.09 -11.13
CA GLU A 116 2.84 9.52 -12.41
C GLU A 116 3.01 7.98 -12.34
N ALA A 117 2.10 7.33 -11.61
CA ALA A 117 2.22 5.93 -11.22
C ALA A 117 1.42 4.97 -12.11
N ASP A 118 0.92 5.43 -13.27
CA ASP A 118 0.00 4.70 -14.14
C ASP A 118 0.62 3.47 -14.79
N GLU A 119 1.93 3.47 -15.05
CA GLU A 119 2.61 2.35 -15.70
C GLU A 119 2.65 1.09 -14.80
N TRP A 120 2.71 1.29 -13.48
CA TRP A 120 2.92 0.21 -12.51
C TRP A 120 1.77 0.06 -11.50
N THR A 121 0.82 0.99 -11.44
CA THR A 121 -0.39 0.87 -10.60
C THR A 121 -1.59 0.38 -11.40
N ASN A 122 -2.38 -0.53 -10.82
CA ASN A 122 -3.69 -0.91 -11.32
C ASN A 122 -4.76 -0.64 -10.24
N ILE A 123 -5.90 -0.05 -10.64
CA ILE A 123 -7.01 0.23 -9.72
C ILE A 123 -8.19 -0.62 -10.15
N VAL A 124 -8.62 -1.51 -9.26
CA VAL A 124 -9.72 -2.43 -9.49
C VAL A 124 -10.90 -2.01 -8.62
N VAL A 125 -12.00 -1.65 -9.26
CA VAL A 125 -13.25 -1.34 -8.57
C VAL A 125 -14.14 -2.59 -8.52
N GLY A 126 -14.45 -3.06 -7.32
CA GLY A 126 -15.31 -4.23 -7.13
C GLY A 126 -15.33 -4.75 -5.71
N ASP A 127 -16.30 -5.61 -5.40
CA ASP A 127 -16.35 -6.31 -4.12
C ASP A 127 -15.19 -7.33 -4.03
N PRO A 128 -14.27 -7.23 -3.05
CA PRO A 128 -13.09 -8.09 -2.99
C PRO A 128 -13.42 -9.58 -2.87
N ILE A 129 -14.51 -9.93 -2.18
CA ILE A 129 -14.92 -11.32 -1.99
C ILE A 129 -15.47 -11.89 -3.29
N GLN A 130 -16.28 -11.12 -4.01
CA GLN A 130 -16.76 -11.48 -5.34
C GLN A 130 -15.59 -11.66 -6.33
N LEU A 131 -14.65 -10.70 -6.39
CA LEU A 131 -13.48 -10.78 -7.27
C LEU A 131 -12.65 -12.04 -6.99
N ALA A 132 -12.43 -12.37 -5.72
CA ALA A 132 -11.72 -13.58 -5.33
C ALA A 132 -12.48 -14.86 -5.73
N ALA A 133 -13.81 -14.88 -5.55
CA ALA A 133 -14.66 -16.01 -5.93
C ALA A 133 -14.69 -16.24 -7.46
N GLU A 134 -14.80 -15.16 -8.24
CA GLU A 134 -14.75 -15.20 -9.70
C GLU A 134 -13.39 -15.73 -10.20
N HIS A 135 -12.28 -15.24 -9.61
CA HIS A 135 -10.95 -15.73 -9.95
C HIS A 135 -10.79 -17.23 -9.63
N ALA A 136 -11.27 -17.68 -8.47
CA ALA A 136 -11.23 -19.08 -8.08
C ALA A 136 -12.05 -19.98 -9.04
N ALA A 137 -13.26 -19.55 -9.40
CA ALA A 137 -14.11 -20.25 -10.36
C ALA A 137 -13.44 -20.35 -11.74
N TRP A 138 -12.84 -19.26 -12.22
CA TRP A 138 -12.13 -19.23 -13.49
C TRP A 138 -10.88 -20.13 -13.49
N SER A 139 -10.11 -20.12 -12.40
CA SER A 139 -8.94 -20.98 -12.25
C SER A 139 -9.31 -22.47 -12.29
N LEU A 140 -10.40 -22.86 -11.63
CA LEU A 140 -10.91 -24.23 -11.66
C LEU A 140 -11.39 -24.64 -13.06
N ALA A 141 -12.07 -23.73 -13.78
CA ALA A 141 -12.56 -23.99 -15.13
C ALA A 141 -11.44 -24.14 -16.17
N THR A 142 -10.33 -23.40 -15.99
CA THR A 142 -9.21 -23.35 -16.94
C THR A 142 -8.15 -24.44 -16.70
N THR A 143 -8.24 -25.17 -15.59
CA THR A 143 -7.31 -26.28 -15.25
C THR A 143 -7.74 -27.63 -15.85
N THR A 144 -8.54 -27.61 -16.93
CA THR A 144 -9.00 -28.82 -17.66
C THR A 144 -8.36 -28.89 -19.03
#